data_AF-A0A6N2C833-F1
#
_entry.id   AF-A0A6N2C833-F1
#
_cell.length_a   1.000
_cell.length_b   1.000
_cell.length_c   1.000
_cell.angle_alpha   90.00
_cell.angle_beta   90.00
_cell.angle_gamma   90.00
#
_symmetry.space_group_name_H-M   'P 1'
#
loop_
_entity.id
_entity.type
_entity.pdbx_description
1 polymer ?
#
loop_
_entity_poly.entity_id
_entity_poly.type
_entity_poly.pdbx_seq_one_letter_code
_entity_poly.pdbx_strand_id
1 'polypeptide(L)'
;MFFKCNKLTTKSEEIVFSMLIFVFVIPYLWIMMNPKKGILPRNMSTYKLNKQIFILAGQSNMAGQGGVSYSYWDGIVPADCKSNENILRVNVGLHWEIAKEPLNYGVDCLRNCGIGPGMAFANAILNKDPNFGVIGLVPCSVSGKGIHYWSRGNIPYDQLLKKVKFSLKDGGQLRGLLWFHGESDTRTKFDATRYKSKFQKFIQNLRSDLNFPHLPLLMIIRKNINLVL
;
A
#
# COMPACT_ATOMS: atom_id res chain seq x y z
N MET A 1 10.73 8.36 13.99
CA MET A 1 11.20 7.64 15.18
C MET A 1 12.05 6.48 14.70
N PHE A 2 13.36 6.51 14.94
CA PHE A 2 14.27 5.45 14.47
C PHE A 2 14.19 4.25 15.41
N PHE A 3 13.78 3.09 14.89
CA PHE A 3 13.94 1.82 15.60
C PHE A 3 15.18 1.09 15.08
N LYS A 4 16.22 1.07 15.90
CA LYS A 4 17.45 0.32 15.67
C LYS A 4 17.19 -1.14 16.01
N CYS A 5 17.00 -1.98 15.00
CA CYS A 5 16.83 -3.42 15.21
C CYS A 5 18.20 -4.10 15.20
N ASN A 6 18.89 -4.07 16.35
CA ASN A 6 19.97 -5.00 16.63
C ASN A 6 19.39 -6.42 16.62
N LYS A 7 20.21 -7.38 16.21
CA LYS A 7 19.86 -8.81 16.15
C LYS A 7 19.41 -9.24 17.55
N LEU A 8 18.12 -9.46 17.74
CA LEU A 8 17.56 -9.94 19.00
C LEU A 8 17.98 -11.41 19.10
N THR A 9 18.76 -11.74 20.11
CA THR A 9 19.39 -13.06 20.26
C THR A 9 18.63 -13.96 21.23
N THR A 10 17.54 -13.47 21.82
CA THR A 10 16.75 -14.22 22.80
C THR A 10 15.23 -13.99 22.65
N LYS A 11 14.43 -15.03 22.95
CA LYS A 11 12.95 -15.02 22.89
C LYS A 11 12.32 -13.91 23.75
N SER A 12 12.98 -13.49 24.83
CA SER A 12 12.52 -12.40 25.70
C SER A 12 12.61 -11.03 25.03
N GLU A 13 13.62 -10.80 24.18
CA GLU A 13 13.81 -9.54 23.46
C GLU A 13 12.78 -9.35 22.34
N GLU A 14 12.33 -10.43 21.69
CA GLU A 14 11.23 -10.40 20.71
C GLU A 14 9.89 -10.01 21.35
N ILE A 15 9.63 -10.48 22.58
CA ILE A 15 8.41 -10.15 23.33
C ILE A 15 8.41 -8.66 23.70
N VAL A 16 9.54 -8.14 24.21
CA VAL A 16 9.66 -6.71 24.56
C VAL A 16 9.54 -5.82 23.32
N PHE A 17 10.14 -6.22 22.19
CA PHE A 17 10.03 -5.47 20.94
C PHE A 17 8.60 -5.49 20.37
N SER A 18 7.93 -6.63 20.45
CA SER A 18 6.50 -6.75 20.12
C SER A 18 5.65 -5.84 21.00
N MET A 19 5.85 -5.87 22.32
CA MET A 19 5.12 -5.01 23.27
C MET A 19 5.34 -3.52 22.99
N LEU A 20 6.55 -3.09 22.61
CA LEU A 20 6.83 -1.70 22.26
C LEU A 20 6.10 -1.23 20.98
N ILE A 21 5.89 -2.12 20.00
CA ILE A 21 5.09 -1.82 18.81
C ILE A 21 3.61 -1.62 19.20
N PHE A 22 3.06 -2.48 20.07
CA PHE A 22 1.67 -2.36 20.53
C PHE A 22 1.43 -1.12 21.40
N VAL A 23 2.42 -0.75 22.24
CA VAL A 23 2.28 0.37 23.19
C VAL A 23 2.51 1.74 22.55
N PHE A 24 3.40 1.86 21.56
CA PHE A 24 3.76 3.17 21.00
C PHE A 24 3.32 3.39 19.56
N VAL A 25 3.33 2.36 18.71
CA VAL A 25 3.02 2.52 17.28
C VAL A 25 1.51 2.53 17.03
N ILE A 26 0.77 1.65 17.71
CA ILE A 26 -0.68 1.52 17.51
C ILE A 26 -1.45 2.75 18.01
N PRO A 27 -1.17 3.33 19.20
CA PRO A 27 -1.85 4.55 19.64
C PRO A 27 -1.49 5.76 18.78
N TYR A 28 -0.25 5.82 18.26
CA TYR A 28 0.16 6.92 17.38
C TYR A 28 -0.53 6.84 16.00
N LEU A 29 -0.65 5.63 15.44
CA LEU A 29 -1.46 5.38 14.25
C LEU A 29 -2.94 5.69 14.51
N TRP A 30 -3.49 5.33 15.67
CA TRP A 30 -4.87 5.67 16.06
C TRP A 30 -5.09 7.18 16.11
N ILE A 31 -4.21 7.94 16.74
CA ILE A 31 -4.31 9.41 16.84
C ILE A 31 -4.27 10.05 15.44
N MET A 32 -3.41 9.55 14.55
CA MET A 32 -3.33 10.01 13.16
C MET A 32 -4.54 9.60 12.31
N MET A 33 -5.24 8.52 12.68
CA MET A 33 -6.39 7.98 11.96
C MET A 33 -7.74 8.48 12.49
N ASN A 34 -7.76 9.20 13.62
CA ASN A 34 -8.97 9.71 14.27
C ASN A 34 -9.52 10.93 13.50
N PRO A 35 -10.69 10.82 12.83
CA PRO A 35 -11.31 11.99 12.23
C PRO A 35 -11.82 12.89 13.36
N LYS A 36 -11.46 14.17 13.35
CA LYS A 36 -12.08 15.17 14.25
C LYS A 36 -13.60 15.05 14.09
N LYS A 37 -14.30 14.59 15.14
CA LYS A 37 -15.76 14.46 15.17
C LYS A 37 -16.37 15.86 15.12
N GLY A 38 -16.72 16.31 13.93
CA GLY A 38 -17.75 17.34 13.76
C GLY A 38 -19.10 16.73 14.09
N ILE A 39 -19.84 17.32 15.01
CA ILE A 39 -21.23 16.97 15.29
C ILE A 39 -22.04 17.37 14.04
N LEU A 40 -22.67 16.42 13.37
CA LEU A 40 -23.61 16.69 12.27
C LEU A 40 -25.00 16.13 12.61
N PRO A 41 -26.08 16.87 12.25
CA PRO A 41 -27.42 16.51 12.62
C PRO A 41 -27.93 15.31 11.80
N ARG A 42 -28.77 14.51 12.45
CA ARG A 42 -29.38 13.28 11.94
C ARG A 42 -30.37 13.61 10.81
N ASN A 43 -29.97 13.42 9.56
CA ASN A 43 -30.89 13.17 8.44
C ASN A 43 -30.41 11.95 7.66
N MET A 44 -31.19 10.88 7.77
CA MET A 44 -30.89 9.55 7.25
C MET A 44 -31.42 9.43 5.83
N SER A 45 -30.70 9.97 4.85
CA SER A 45 -30.88 9.63 3.43
C SER A 45 -29.53 9.74 2.71
N THR A 46 -29.12 8.66 2.03
CA THR A 46 -27.85 8.49 1.28
C THR A 46 -26.55 8.54 2.09
N TYR A 47 -26.22 7.48 2.82
CA TYR A 47 -24.82 7.22 3.17
C TYR A 47 -24.07 6.84 1.88
N LYS A 48 -23.49 7.85 1.23
CA LYS A 48 -22.39 7.66 0.27
C LYS A 48 -21.34 6.83 1.03
N LEU A 49 -21.10 5.60 0.62
CA LEU A 49 -20.09 4.73 1.25
C LEU A 49 -18.72 5.43 1.15
N ASN A 50 -18.31 6.06 2.25
CA ASN A 50 -17.03 6.74 2.39
C ASN A 50 -15.94 5.67 2.32
N LYS A 51 -15.33 5.53 1.14
CA LYS A 51 -14.27 4.55 0.89
C LYS A 51 -12.98 5.01 1.54
N GLN A 52 -12.31 4.10 2.23
CA GLN A 52 -11.01 4.30 2.85
C GLN A 52 -9.93 3.86 1.86
N ILE A 53 -9.34 4.82 1.17
CA ILE A 53 -8.51 4.59 -0.02
C ILE A 53 -7.05 4.33 0.38
N PHE A 54 -6.50 3.20 -0.07
CA PHE A 54 -5.09 2.87 0.05
C PHE A 54 -4.46 2.64 -1.32
N ILE A 55 -3.34 3.31 -1.56
CA ILE A 55 -2.54 3.15 -2.78
C ILE A 55 -1.61 1.96 -2.59
N LEU A 56 -1.58 1.03 -3.53
CA LEU A 56 -0.65 -0.10 -3.54
C LEU A 56 0.31 0.07 -4.71
N ALA A 57 1.53 0.56 -4.44
CA ALA A 57 2.51 0.84 -5.48
C ALA A 57 3.89 0.28 -5.16
N GLY A 58 4.65 -0.02 -6.20
CA GLY A 58 5.97 -0.61 -6.08
C GLY A 58 6.28 -1.58 -7.21
N GLN A 59 7.12 -2.58 -6.95
CA GLN A 59 7.52 -3.60 -7.93
C GLN A 59 6.76 -4.91 -7.72
N SER A 60 7.31 -6.00 -8.23
CA SER A 60 6.70 -7.33 -8.23
C SER A 60 6.28 -7.83 -6.85
N ASN A 61 7.02 -7.47 -5.79
CA ASN A 61 6.66 -7.87 -4.42
C ASN A 61 5.41 -7.14 -3.88
N MET A 62 5.13 -5.90 -4.32
CA MET A 62 3.83 -5.27 -4.07
C MET A 62 2.75 -5.81 -5.01
N ALA A 63 3.09 -6.01 -6.29
CA ALA A 63 2.17 -6.53 -7.29
C ALA A 63 1.64 -7.93 -6.94
N GLY A 64 2.48 -8.75 -6.32
CA GLY A 64 2.19 -10.11 -5.90
C GLY A 64 2.82 -11.16 -6.81
N GLN A 65 3.69 -11.97 -6.23
CA GLN A 65 4.28 -13.16 -6.87
C GLN A 65 4.12 -14.43 -6.01
N GLY A 66 3.40 -14.36 -4.90
CA GLY A 66 3.13 -15.54 -4.06
C GLY A 66 2.34 -16.59 -4.81
N GLY A 67 2.83 -17.83 -4.80
CA GLY A 67 2.22 -18.96 -5.52
C GLY A 67 2.46 -18.96 -7.03
N VAL A 68 3.26 -18.03 -7.58
CA VAL A 68 3.58 -18.02 -9.01
C VAL A 68 4.77 -18.93 -9.30
N SER A 69 4.58 -19.90 -10.18
CA SER A 69 5.63 -20.80 -10.69
C SER A 69 5.46 -20.98 -12.20
N TYR A 70 6.57 -20.98 -12.96
CA TYR A 70 6.56 -21.07 -14.44
C TYR A 70 5.57 -20.11 -15.13
N SER A 71 5.42 -18.89 -14.59
CA SER A 71 4.47 -17.86 -15.05
C SER A 71 2.98 -18.15 -14.83
N TYR A 72 2.66 -19.13 -13.99
CA TYR A 72 1.30 -19.47 -13.57
C TYR A 72 1.16 -19.35 -12.06
N TRP A 73 0.09 -18.72 -11.61
CA TRP A 73 -0.31 -18.73 -10.21
C TRP A 73 -1.03 -20.05 -9.88
N ASP A 74 -0.70 -20.65 -8.74
CA ASP A 74 -1.30 -21.89 -8.23
C ASP A 74 -2.79 -21.76 -7.82
N GLY A 75 -3.31 -20.52 -7.77
CA GLY A 75 -4.69 -20.24 -7.39
C GLY A 75 -4.98 -20.37 -5.88
N ILE A 76 -3.95 -20.61 -5.06
CA ILE A 76 -4.10 -20.78 -3.62
C ILE A 76 -4.23 -19.41 -2.96
N VAL A 77 -5.38 -19.16 -2.33
CA VAL A 77 -5.64 -17.93 -1.57
C VAL A 77 -5.65 -18.26 -0.08
N PRO A 78 -4.66 -17.77 0.70
CA PRO A 78 -4.65 -17.93 2.15
C PRO A 78 -5.88 -17.31 2.83
N ALA A 79 -6.21 -17.78 4.04
CA ALA A 79 -7.39 -17.30 4.78
C ALA A 79 -7.38 -15.77 4.99
N ASP A 80 -6.22 -15.19 5.29
CA ASP A 80 -6.06 -13.75 5.50
C ASP A 80 -6.23 -12.93 4.21
N CYS A 81 -6.17 -13.57 3.04
CA CYS A 81 -6.34 -12.93 1.73
C CYS A 81 -7.73 -13.15 1.11
N LYS A 82 -8.66 -13.76 1.85
CA LYS A 82 -10.03 -14.00 1.35
C LYS A 82 -10.72 -12.71 0.95
N SER A 83 -11.51 -12.78 -0.12
CA SER A 83 -12.33 -11.67 -0.59
C SER A 83 -13.40 -11.29 0.42
N ASN A 84 -13.73 -10.00 0.50
CA ASN A 84 -14.72 -9.43 1.41
C ASN A 84 -15.49 -8.33 0.66
N GLU A 85 -16.82 -8.27 0.81
CA GLU A 85 -17.66 -7.26 0.14
C GLU A 85 -17.32 -5.82 0.56
N ASN A 86 -16.71 -5.65 1.74
CA ASN A 86 -16.23 -4.37 2.23
C ASN A 86 -14.80 -4.02 1.77
N ILE A 87 -14.21 -4.82 0.88
CA ILE A 87 -12.90 -4.53 0.27
C ILE A 87 -13.09 -4.49 -1.24
N LEU A 88 -12.88 -3.31 -1.82
CA LEU A 88 -12.99 -3.05 -3.25
C LEU A 88 -11.61 -2.77 -3.83
N ARG A 89 -11.43 -3.01 -5.14
CA ARG A 89 -10.28 -2.53 -5.90
C ARG A 89 -10.71 -1.67 -7.08
N VAL A 90 -9.87 -0.73 -7.46
CA VAL A 90 -9.97 -0.04 -8.76
C VAL A 90 -9.32 -0.90 -9.83
N ASN A 91 -10.12 -1.38 -10.79
CA ASN A 91 -9.60 -2.15 -11.93
C ASN A 91 -9.01 -1.24 -13.02
N VAL A 92 -8.46 -1.82 -14.07
CA VAL A 92 -7.82 -1.06 -15.17
C VAL A 92 -8.79 -0.22 -16.00
N GLY A 93 -10.06 -0.62 -16.04
CA GLY A 93 -11.12 0.14 -16.68
C GLY A 93 -11.61 1.34 -15.85
N LEU A 94 -11.01 1.60 -14.68
CA LEU A 94 -11.47 2.60 -13.71
C LEU A 94 -12.89 2.34 -13.22
N HIS A 95 -13.14 1.10 -12.80
CA HIS A 95 -14.35 0.72 -12.08
C HIS A 95 -13.98 0.12 -10.73
N TRP A 96 -14.88 0.28 -9.76
CA TRP A 96 -14.83 -0.43 -8.50
C TRP A 96 -15.37 -1.85 -8.67
N GLU A 97 -14.65 -2.83 -8.16
CA GLU A 97 -15.10 -4.22 -8.06
C GLU A 97 -14.68 -4.82 -6.72
N ILE A 98 -15.34 -5.90 -6.29
CA ILE A 98 -14.92 -6.63 -5.08
C ILE A 98 -13.49 -7.12 -5.27
N ALA A 99 -12.63 -6.81 -4.32
CA ALA A 99 -11.22 -7.16 -4.37
C ALA A 99 -11.04 -8.67 -4.23
N LYS A 100 -10.27 -9.25 -5.17
CA LYS A 100 -9.84 -10.64 -5.18
C LYS A 100 -8.38 -10.69 -5.62
N GLU A 101 -7.62 -11.63 -5.09
CA GLU A 101 -6.28 -11.89 -5.60
C GLU A 101 -6.36 -12.53 -7.01
N PRO A 102 -5.39 -12.27 -7.89
CA PRO A 102 -4.27 -11.33 -7.75
C PRO A 102 -4.70 -9.86 -7.91
N LEU A 103 -4.42 -9.01 -6.92
CA LEU A 103 -4.89 -7.61 -6.95
C LEU A 103 -4.34 -6.80 -8.12
N ASN A 104 -3.12 -7.10 -8.58
CA ASN A 104 -2.46 -6.38 -9.66
C ASN A 104 -2.81 -6.92 -11.07
N TYR A 105 -3.72 -7.90 -11.16
CA TYR A 105 -4.22 -8.41 -12.44
C TYR A 105 -4.79 -7.29 -13.32
N GLY A 106 -4.35 -7.28 -14.58
CA GLY A 106 -4.65 -6.26 -15.59
C GLY A 106 -3.72 -5.05 -15.52
N VAL A 107 -3.12 -4.74 -14.37
CA VAL A 107 -2.29 -3.54 -14.17
C VAL A 107 -0.90 -3.71 -14.79
N ASP A 108 -0.21 -4.78 -14.44
CA ASP A 108 1.16 -5.10 -14.89
C ASP A 108 1.34 -6.58 -15.25
N CYS A 109 0.26 -7.34 -15.19
CA CYS A 109 0.26 -8.79 -15.42
C CYS A 109 -1.09 -9.25 -15.95
N LEU A 110 -1.06 -10.30 -16.77
CA LEU A 110 -2.26 -11.04 -17.20
C LEU A 110 -2.27 -12.49 -16.71
N ARG A 111 -1.11 -13.05 -16.33
CA ARG A 111 -1.00 -14.47 -15.91
C ARG A 111 0.04 -14.69 -14.81
N ASN A 112 1.08 -13.87 -14.79
CA ASN A 112 2.24 -13.98 -13.92
C ASN A 112 2.15 -13.14 -12.63
N CYS A 113 0.94 -13.00 -12.07
CA CYS A 113 0.75 -12.39 -10.77
C CYS A 113 0.00 -13.34 -9.85
N GLY A 114 0.37 -13.28 -8.58
CA GLY A 114 -0.22 -14.09 -7.52
C GLY A 114 -0.47 -13.23 -6.30
N ILE A 115 -0.30 -13.82 -5.12
CA ILE A 115 -0.58 -13.17 -3.85
C ILE A 115 0.40 -12.01 -3.60
N GLY A 116 -0.15 -10.81 -3.35
CA GLY A 116 0.56 -9.66 -2.80
C GLY A 116 0.13 -9.37 -1.35
N PRO A 117 0.61 -8.27 -0.74
CA PRO A 117 0.26 -7.94 0.65
C PRO A 117 -1.11 -7.26 0.80
N GLY A 118 -1.75 -6.84 -0.30
CA GLY A 118 -2.89 -5.93 -0.26
C GLY A 118 -4.15 -6.50 0.40
N MET A 119 -4.54 -7.74 0.10
CA MET A 119 -5.73 -8.35 0.71
C MET A 119 -5.53 -8.63 2.20
N ALA A 120 -4.37 -9.20 2.57
CA ALA A 120 -4.03 -9.42 3.97
C ALA A 120 -4.01 -8.12 4.78
N PHE A 121 -3.43 -7.06 4.23
CA PHE A 121 -3.45 -5.72 4.83
C PHE A 121 -4.88 -5.20 5.06
N ALA A 122 -5.73 -5.28 4.04
CA ALA A 122 -7.10 -4.80 4.13
C ALA A 122 -7.96 -5.60 5.13
N ASN A 123 -7.87 -6.94 5.08
CA ASN A 123 -8.55 -7.80 6.04
C ASN A 123 -8.05 -7.56 7.47
N ALA A 124 -6.75 -7.36 7.67
CA ALA A 124 -6.21 -7.07 9.00
C ALA A 124 -6.78 -5.76 9.59
N ILE A 125 -7.00 -4.73 8.76
CA ILE A 125 -7.66 -3.49 9.20
C ILE A 125 -9.10 -3.77 9.62
N LEU A 126 -9.89 -4.45 8.79
CA LEU A 126 -11.31 -4.73 9.11
C LEU A 126 -11.48 -5.70 10.28
N ASN A 127 -10.58 -6.66 10.45
CA ASN A 127 -10.57 -7.55 11.61
C ASN A 127 -10.27 -6.78 12.90
N LYS A 128 -9.46 -5.72 12.82
CA LYS A 128 -9.13 -4.87 13.97
C LYS A 128 -10.22 -3.85 14.27
N ASP A 129 -10.82 -3.27 13.23
CA ASP A 129 -11.92 -2.32 13.31
C ASP A 129 -12.95 -2.61 12.20
N PRO A 130 -14.00 -3.40 12.51
CA PRO A 130 -15.07 -3.71 11.56
C PRO A 130 -15.84 -2.48 11.09
N ASN A 131 -15.79 -1.36 11.84
CA ASN A 131 -16.49 -0.12 11.52
C ASN A 131 -15.60 0.90 10.78
N PHE A 132 -14.39 0.49 10.37
CA PHE A 132 -13.46 1.37 9.65
C PHE A 132 -14.06 1.93 8.34
N GLY A 133 -15.02 1.20 7.76
CA GLY A 133 -15.69 1.51 6.50
C GLY A 133 -15.11 0.71 5.34
N VAL A 134 -15.69 0.88 4.14
CA VAL A 134 -15.27 0.11 2.96
C VAL A 134 -13.87 0.49 2.54
N ILE A 135 -12.97 -0.49 2.46
CA ILE A 135 -11.60 -0.30 2.02
C ILE A 135 -11.57 -0.27 0.50
N GLY A 136 -10.94 0.76 -0.07
CA GLY A 136 -10.69 0.88 -1.50
C GLY A 136 -9.21 0.73 -1.81
N LEU A 137 -8.83 -0.36 -2.46
CA LEU A 137 -7.45 -0.64 -2.89
C LEU A 137 -7.21 -0.09 -4.30
N VAL A 138 -6.08 0.61 -4.47
CA VAL A 138 -5.69 1.19 -5.75
C VAL A 138 -4.38 0.55 -6.21
N PRO A 139 -4.43 -0.61 -6.89
CA PRO A 139 -3.24 -1.31 -7.38
C PRO A 139 -2.62 -0.58 -8.56
N CYS A 140 -1.35 -0.21 -8.40
CA CYS A 140 -0.58 0.59 -9.35
C CYS A 140 0.85 0.04 -9.54
N SER A 141 1.15 -1.17 -9.07
CA SER A 141 2.52 -1.68 -9.05
C SER A 141 2.99 -2.14 -10.42
N VAL A 142 4.27 -1.94 -10.72
CA VAL A 142 4.89 -2.25 -12.02
C VAL A 142 6.24 -2.93 -11.81
N SER A 143 6.37 -4.16 -12.28
CA SER A 143 7.51 -5.05 -12.07
C SER A 143 8.74 -4.62 -12.87
N GLY A 144 9.94 -4.81 -12.31
CA GLY A 144 11.21 -4.54 -13.00
C GLY A 144 11.49 -3.06 -13.29
N LYS A 145 10.66 -2.13 -12.80
CA LYS A 145 10.86 -0.70 -12.95
C LYS A 145 11.61 -0.15 -11.75
N GLY A 146 12.76 0.47 -11.98
CA GLY A 146 13.47 1.23 -10.95
C GLY A 146 12.80 2.57 -10.62
N ILE A 147 13.30 3.26 -9.61
CA ILE A 147 12.62 4.43 -9.01
C ILE A 147 12.46 5.59 -9.99
N HIS A 148 13.30 5.67 -11.04
CA HIS A 148 13.23 6.73 -12.04
C HIS A 148 11.90 6.73 -12.82
N TYR A 149 11.28 5.57 -13.05
CA TYR A 149 9.96 5.44 -13.69
C TYR A 149 8.81 6.00 -12.85
N TRP A 150 9.05 6.29 -11.57
CA TRP A 150 8.08 6.89 -10.65
C TRP A 150 8.22 8.42 -10.58
N SER A 151 8.65 9.03 -11.68
CA SER A 151 8.75 10.49 -11.83
C SER A 151 7.68 10.99 -12.79
N ARG A 152 7.23 12.25 -12.62
CA ARG A 152 6.25 12.92 -13.50
C ARG A 152 6.57 12.72 -14.98
N GLY A 153 5.54 12.45 -15.79
CA GLY A 153 5.67 12.22 -17.23
C GLY A 153 6.07 10.79 -17.60
N ASN A 154 6.35 9.93 -16.62
CA ASN A 154 6.50 8.49 -16.86
C ASN A 154 5.17 7.77 -16.62
N ILE A 155 4.93 6.75 -17.45
CA ILE A 155 3.68 5.98 -17.46
C ILE A 155 3.28 5.45 -16.07
N PRO A 156 4.16 4.82 -15.24
CA PRO A 156 3.74 4.31 -13.93
C PRO A 156 3.25 5.41 -12.98
N TYR A 157 3.93 6.55 -12.97
CA TYR A 157 3.55 7.69 -12.12
C TYR A 157 2.20 8.27 -12.57
N ASP A 158 2.02 8.50 -13.87
CA ASP A 158 0.81 9.12 -14.42
C ASP A 158 -0.40 8.19 -14.29
N GLN A 159 -0.21 6.88 -14.47
CA GLN A 159 -1.25 5.87 -14.24
C GLN A 159 -1.65 5.80 -12.76
N LEU A 160 -0.68 5.86 -11.84
CA LEU A 160 -0.95 5.95 -10.41
C LEU A 160 -1.81 7.17 -10.11
N LEU A 161 -1.42 8.36 -10.56
CA LEU A 161 -2.19 9.58 -10.34
C LEU A 161 -3.60 9.48 -10.90
N LYS A 162 -3.77 8.93 -12.12
CA LYS A 162 -5.07 8.75 -12.76
C LYS A 162 -6.00 7.88 -11.92
N LYS A 163 -5.51 6.72 -11.47
CA LYS A 163 -6.28 5.78 -10.64
C LYS A 163 -6.61 6.35 -9.26
N VAL A 164 -5.67 7.04 -8.62
CA VAL A 164 -5.91 7.67 -7.32
C VAL A 164 -6.95 8.78 -7.45
N LYS A 165 -6.82 9.69 -8.43
CA LYS A 165 -7.83 10.73 -8.66
C LYS A 165 -9.22 10.15 -8.94
N PHE A 166 -9.32 9.06 -9.68
CA PHE A 166 -10.58 8.33 -9.83
C PHE A 166 -11.11 7.81 -8.49
N SER A 167 -10.27 7.19 -7.67
CA SER A 167 -10.67 6.61 -6.39
C SER A 167 -11.16 7.62 -5.34
N LEU A 168 -10.76 8.89 -5.48
CA LEU A 168 -11.17 9.98 -4.59
C LEU A 168 -12.48 10.65 -5.01
N LYS A 169 -13.02 10.31 -6.18
CA LYS A 169 -14.36 10.73 -6.57
C LYS A 169 -15.37 10.22 -5.55
N ASP A 170 -16.50 10.90 -5.47
CA ASP A 170 -17.62 10.49 -4.61
C ASP A 170 -17.33 10.41 -3.11
N GLY A 171 -16.34 11.18 -2.63
CA GLY A 171 -16.02 11.29 -1.20
C GLY A 171 -15.06 10.22 -0.68
N GLY A 172 -14.30 9.56 -1.57
CA GLY A 172 -13.21 8.67 -1.17
C GLY A 172 -12.16 9.41 -0.33
N GLN A 173 -11.76 8.81 0.79
CA GLN A 173 -10.79 9.39 1.72
C GLN A 173 -9.43 8.71 1.56
N LEU A 174 -8.42 9.47 1.14
CA LEU A 174 -7.06 8.95 1.02
C LEU A 174 -6.48 8.66 2.41
N ARG A 175 -6.16 7.39 2.69
CA ARG A 175 -5.61 6.94 3.97
C ARG A 175 -4.11 6.70 3.94
N GLY A 176 -3.54 6.32 2.80
CA GLY A 176 -2.09 6.16 2.72
C GLY A 176 -1.61 5.48 1.46
N LEU A 177 -0.29 5.44 1.36
CA LEU A 177 0.48 4.71 0.35
C LEU A 177 1.20 3.54 1.00
N LEU A 178 0.95 2.33 0.50
CA LEU A 178 1.78 1.15 0.71
C LEU A 178 2.81 1.08 -0.42
N TRP A 179 4.09 1.08 -0.03
CA TRP A 179 5.21 1.12 -0.96
C TRP A 179 6.17 -0.05 -0.72
N PHE A 180 6.29 -0.95 -1.69
CA PHE A 180 7.28 -2.04 -1.67
C PHE A 180 8.04 -2.09 -2.99
N HIS A 181 9.25 -1.53 -2.97
CA HIS A 181 10.06 -1.28 -4.14
C HIS A 181 11.52 -1.09 -3.73
N GLY A 182 12.43 -1.40 -4.64
CA GLY A 182 13.84 -1.03 -4.57
C GLY A 182 14.77 -2.06 -5.21
N GLU A 183 14.27 -3.26 -5.48
CA GLU A 183 15.04 -4.40 -5.98
C GLU A 183 15.75 -4.07 -7.30
N SER A 184 15.06 -3.44 -8.24
CA SER A 184 15.67 -3.04 -9.51
C SER A 184 16.78 -2.00 -9.35
N ASP A 185 16.74 -1.16 -8.31
CA ASP A 185 17.72 -0.09 -8.08
C ASP A 185 18.96 -0.56 -7.29
N THR A 186 19.03 -1.84 -6.90
CA THR A 186 20.22 -2.40 -6.24
C THR A 186 21.23 -3.00 -7.21
N ARG A 187 20.88 -3.10 -8.50
CA ARG A 187 21.72 -3.72 -9.53
C ARG A 187 23.06 -3.01 -9.73
N THR A 188 23.10 -1.70 -9.47
CA THR A 188 24.32 -0.89 -9.55
C THR A 188 24.46 -0.02 -8.30
N LYS A 189 25.71 0.23 -7.89
CA LYS A 189 25.99 1.19 -6.81
C LYS A 189 25.48 2.60 -7.16
N PHE A 190 25.52 2.96 -8.45
CA PHE A 190 25.05 4.24 -8.96
C PHE A 190 23.54 4.44 -8.72
N ASP A 191 22.71 3.44 -9.02
CA ASP A 191 21.27 3.52 -8.79
C ASP A 191 20.94 3.49 -7.29
N ALA A 192 21.61 2.59 -6.55
CA ALA A 192 21.38 2.41 -5.12
C ALA A 192 21.63 3.71 -4.34
N THR A 193 22.75 4.39 -4.61
CA THR A 193 23.12 5.66 -3.94
C THR A 193 22.15 6.82 -4.22
N ARG A 194 21.41 6.76 -5.33
CA ARG A 194 20.43 7.78 -5.72
C ARG A 194 19.00 7.44 -5.36
N TYR A 195 18.74 6.24 -4.83
CA TYR A 195 17.40 5.77 -4.54
C TYR A 195 16.66 6.70 -3.57
N LYS A 196 17.32 7.07 -2.45
CA LYS A 196 16.74 7.91 -1.41
C LYS A 196 16.24 9.26 -1.95
N SER A 197 17.08 9.98 -2.68
CA SER A 197 16.73 11.31 -3.19
C SER A 197 15.62 11.23 -4.24
N LYS A 198 15.66 10.22 -5.13
CA LYS A 198 14.59 9.98 -6.11
C LYS A 198 13.28 9.60 -5.44
N PHE A 199 13.32 8.74 -4.41
CA PHE A 199 12.13 8.36 -3.65
C PHE A 199 11.52 9.55 -2.90
N GLN A 200 12.33 10.37 -2.24
CA GLN A 200 11.86 11.60 -1.60
C GLN A 200 11.19 12.53 -2.61
N LYS A 201 11.78 12.68 -3.81
CA LYS A 201 11.19 13.49 -4.88
C LYS A 201 9.87 12.90 -5.38
N PHE A 202 9.77 11.58 -5.53
CA PHE A 202 8.52 10.89 -5.85
C PHE A 202 7.42 11.21 -4.83
N ILE A 203 7.70 11.06 -3.53
CA ILE A 203 6.72 11.34 -2.47
C ILE A 203 6.32 12.82 -2.45
N GLN A 204 7.27 13.74 -2.63
CA GLN A 204 6.97 15.17 -2.71
C GLN A 204 6.05 15.49 -3.90
N ASN A 205 6.38 14.98 -5.08
CA ASN A 205 5.55 15.17 -6.27
C ASN A 205 4.15 14.58 -6.07
N LEU A 206 4.06 13.37 -5.51
CA LEU A 206 2.79 12.69 -5.27
C LEU A 206 1.89 13.49 -4.30
N ARG A 207 2.45 13.97 -3.19
CA ARG A 207 1.74 14.81 -2.22
C ARG A 207 1.26 16.12 -2.85
N SER A 208 2.09 16.74 -3.68
CA SER A 208 1.75 17.97 -4.41
C SER A 208 0.62 17.72 -5.42
N ASP A 209 0.73 16.68 -6.24
CA ASP A 209 -0.21 16.39 -7.34
C ASP A 209 -1.57 15.86 -6.85
N LEU A 210 -1.61 15.34 -5.61
CA LEU A 210 -2.83 14.92 -4.91
C LEU A 210 -3.35 15.98 -3.92
N ASN A 211 -2.67 17.11 -3.76
CA ASN A 211 -2.96 18.12 -2.74
C ASN A 211 -3.12 17.51 -1.32
N PHE A 212 -2.23 16.58 -0.97
CA PHE A 212 -2.30 15.83 0.28
C PHE A 212 -0.93 15.84 0.99
N PRO A 213 -0.53 16.97 1.60
CA PRO A 213 0.84 17.21 2.08
C PRO A 213 1.30 16.24 3.17
N HIS A 214 0.37 15.63 3.90
CA HIS A 214 0.64 14.71 5.00
C HIS A 214 0.34 13.25 4.65
N LEU A 215 0.39 12.86 3.37
CA LEU A 215 0.15 11.47 2.93
C LEU A 215 0.92 10.47 3.80
N PRO A 216 0.21 9.62 4.57
CA PRO A 216 0.85 8.53 5.30
C PRO A 216 1.50 7.56 4.32
N LEU A 217 2.71 7.13 4.66
CA LEU A 217 3.52 6.23 3.87
C LEU A 217 3.90 5.04 4.74
N LEU A 218 3.50 3.84 4.31
CA LEU A 218 4.03 2.58 4.82
C LEU A 218 5.02 2.04 3.79
N MET A 219 6.31 2.12 4.11
CA MET A 219 7.38 1.64 3.24
C MET A 219 7.95 0.32 3.77
N ILE A 220 8.09 -0.65 2.90
CA ILE A 220 8.75 -1.93 3.21
C ILE A 220 10.24 -1.81 2.88
N ILE A 221 11.09 -2.13 3.86
CA ILE A 221 12.55 -2.07 3.75
C ILE A 221 13.11 -3.48 3.88
N ARG A 222 13.90 -3.93 2.89
CA ARG A 222 14.58 -5.23 2.96
C ARG A 222 15.93 -5.08 3.66
N LYS A 223 16.10 -5.76 4.80
CA LYS A 223 17.26 -5.64 5.69
C LYS A 223 18.61 -6.11 5.09
N ASN A 224 18.59 -6.83 3.97
CA ASN A 224 19.78 -7.39 3.29
C ASN A 224 20.21 -6.61 2.04
N ILE A 225 19.72 -5.39 1.85
CA ILE A 225 20.21 -4.49 0.81
C ILE A 225 21.01 -3.41 1.54
N ASN A 226 22.30 -3.27 1.22
CA ASN A 226 23.16 -2.18 1.70
C ASN A 226 22.71 -0.84 1.07
N LEU A 227 21.49 -0.41 1.36
CA LEU A 227 21.02 0.94 1.12
C LEU A 227 21.21 1.69 2.43
N VAL A 228 22.26 2.53 2.46
CA VAL A 228 22.41 3.53 3.51
C VAL A 228 21.27 4.54 3.33
N LEU A 229 20.24 4.42 4.16
CA LEU A 229 19.09 5.33 4.23
C LEU A 229 19.43 6.60 5.00
#